data_AF-A0A091SG39-F1
#
_entry.id   AF-A0A091SG39-F1
#
_cell.length_a   1.000
_cell.length_b   1.000
_cell.length_c   1.000
_cell.angle_alpha   90.00
_cell.angle_beta   90.00
_cell.angle_gamma   90.00
#
_symmetry.space_group_name_H-M   'P 1'
#
loop_
_entity.id
_entity.type
_entity.pdbx_description
1 polymer ?
#
loop_
_entity_poly.entity_id
_entity_poly.type
_entity_poly.pdbx_seq_one_letter_code
_entity_poly.pdbx_strand_id
1 'polypeptide(L)'
;GGDHTITYPILQAVAERHGPVGLVHVDAHTDTADRALGERIYHGTPFRRCVDEGLLDCGRVVQIGIRGSSYDPDPYKYCREQGFRVVPAELCWMRSLAPLMAEVRQQMRGQPVY
;
A
#
# COMPACT_ATOMS: atom_id res chain seq x y z
N GLY A 1 15.89 8.58 5.56
CA GLY A 1 14.51 9.08 5.47
C GLY A 1 14.46 10.24 4.51
N GLY A 2 13.27 10.59 4.05
CA GLY A 2 12.94 11.54 2.98
C GLY A 2 11.43 11.48 2.78
N ASP A 3 10.90 11.91 1.63
CA ASP A 3 9.51 11.62 1.28
C ASP A 3 9.33 10.15 0.85
N HIS A 4 8.07 9.75 0.61
CA HIS A 4 7.70 8.35 0.34
C HIS A 4 8.22 7.80 -1.00
N THR A 5 8.77 8.64 -1.88
CA THR A 5 9.34 8.20 -3.17
C THR A 5 10.47 7.19 -2.98
N ILE A 6 11.22 7.28 -1.87
CA ILE A 6 12.37 6.40 -1.61
C ILE A 6 11.98 4.93 -1.39
N THR A 7 10.72 4.63 -1.06
CA THR A 7 10.26 3.25 -0.86
C THR A 7 10.29 2.44 -2.14
N TYR A 8 10.08 3.08 -3.29
CA TYR A 8 10.08 2.40 -4.59
C TYR A 8 11.42 1.72 -4.94
N PRO A 9 12.58 2.41 -4.97
CA PRO A 9 13.86 1.74 -5.23
C PRO A 9 14.28 0.76 -4.13
N ILE A 10 13.81 0.94 -2.90
CA ILE A 10 14.04 -0.04 -1.83
C ILE A 10 13.28 -1.34 -2.12
N LEU A 11 12.01 -1.26 -2.53
CA LEU A 11 11.22 -2.44 -2.87
C LEU A 11 11.74 -3.17 -4.11
N GLN A 12 12.36 -2.47 -5.06
CA GLN A 12 13.09 -3.11 -6.17
C GLN A 12 14.20 -4.03 -5.63
N ALA A 13 15.08 -3.49 -4.77
CA ALA A 13 16.17 -4.27 -4.16
C ALA A 13 15.66 -5.41 -3.23
N VAL A 14 14.57 -5.20 -2.51
CA VAL A 14 13.93 -6.26 -1.69
C VAL A 14 13.40 -7.37 -2.58
N ALA A 15 12.71 -7.03 -3.68
CA ALA A 15 12.14 -7.99 -4.60
C ALA A 15 13.20 -8.78 -5.37
N GLU A 16 14.35 -8.19 -5.70
CA GLU A 16 15.50 -8.91 -6.28
C GLU A 16 15.95 -10.09 -5.40
N ARG A 17 15.89 -9.91 -4.07
CA ARG A 17 16.33 -10.94 -3.11
C ARG A 17 15.22 -11.93 -2.74
N HIS A 18 13.98 -11.47 -2.65
CA HIS A 18 12.89 -12.25 -2.05
C HIS A 18 11.75 -12.61 -3.02
N GLY A 19 11.79 -12.12 -4.25
CA GLY A 19 10.63 -12.07 -5.14
C GLY A 19 9.59 -11.05 -4.66
N PRO A 20 8.39 -11.03 -5.26
CA PRO A 20 7.31 -10.14 -4.84
C PRO A 20 6.96 -10.36 -3.36
N VAL A 21 6.89 -9.28 -2.59
CA VAL A 21 6.65 -9.33 -1.13
C VAL A 21 5.24 -8.88 -0.77
N GLY A 22 4.75 -9.31 0.40
CA GLY A 22 3.59 -8.67 1.01
C GLY A 22 3.93 -7.26 1.52
N LEU A 23 2.93 -6.44 1.80
CA LEU A 23 3.10 -5.06 2.27
C LEU A 23 2.11 -4.73 3.39
N VAL A 24 2.61 -4.23 4.51
CA VAL A 24 1.79 -3.60 5.55
C VAL A 24 2.10 -2.10 5.58
N HIS A 25 1.20 -1.31 4.99
CA HIS A 25 1.41 0.11 4.79
C HIS A 25 0.50 0.93 5.74
N VAL A 26 1.10 1.74 6.61
CA VAL A 26 0.37 2.64 7.53
C VAL A 26 0.54 4.08 7.05
N ASP A 27 -0.54 4.67 6.56
CA ASP A 27 -0.51 6.03 6.00
C ASP A 27 -1.92 6.65 6.00
N ALA A 28 -1.99 7.96 5.80
CA ALA A 28 -3.23 8.66 5.46
C ALA A 28 -3.59 8.51 3.96
N HIS A 29 -2.62 8.29 3.09
CA HIS A 29 -2.79 8.27 1.63
C HIS A 29 -2.46 6.89 1.05
N THR A 30 -3.04 6.57 -0.11
CA THR A 30 -2.81 5.25 -0.71
C THR A 30 -1.46 5.16 -1.43
N ASP A 31 -0.90 6.29 -1.87
CA ASP A 31 0.36 6.37 -2.62
C ASP A 31 0.39 5.47 -3.87
N THR A 32 -0.78 5.37 -4.52
CA THR A 32 -1.05 4.57 -5.73
C THR A 32 -1.53 5.42 -6.91
N ALA A 33 -1.29 6.72 -6.91
CA ALA A 33 -1.62 7.56 -8.07
C ALA A 33 -0.78 7.13 -9.29
N ASP A 34 -1.30 7.31 -10.50
CA ASP A 34 -0.51 7.06 -11.71
C ASP A 34 0.52 8.18 -11.95
N ARG A 35 0.09 9.43 -11.82
CA ARG A 35 0.94 10.61 -12.02
C ARG A 35 0.61 11.71 -11.04
N ALA A 36 1.59 12.56 -10.78
CA ALA A 36 1.42 13.82 -10.10
C ALA A 36 2.21 14.90 -10.84
N LEU A 37 1.59 16.05 -11.11
CA LEU A 37 2.21 17.16 -11.83
C LEU A 37 2.81 16.77 -13.20
N GLY A 38 2.21 15.77 -13.87
CA GLY A 38 2.69 15.21 -15.15
C GLY A 38 3.69 14.05 -15.00
N GLU A 39 4.27 13.86 -13.82
CA GLU A 39 5.36 12.92 -13.58
C GLU A 39 4.90 11.58 -12.99
N ARG A 40 5.57 10.49 -13.39
CA ARG A 40 5.28 9.13 -12.89
C ARG A 40 5.96 8.80 -11.57
N ILE A 41 7.07 9.49 -11.24
CA ILE A 41 7.86 9.29 -10.03
C ILE A 41 7.61 10.46 -9.08
N TYR A 42 6.86 10.21 -8.02
CA TYR A 42 6.45 11.19 -7.02
C TYR A 42 6.07 10.46 -5.73
N HIS A 43 6.04 11.16 -4.59
CA HIS A 43 5.79 10.51 -3.30
C HIS A 43 4.40 9.84 -3.20
N GLY A 44 3.42 10.30 -3.99
CA GLY A 44 2.09 9.69 -4.08
C GLY A 44 1.93 8.58 -5.14
N THR A 45 3.01 8.16 -5.82
CA THR A 45 2.98 7.11 -6.85
C THR A 45 3.78 5.83 -6.56
N PRO A 46 4.53 5.64 -5.45
CA PRO A 46 5.49 4.54 -5.34
C PRO A 46 4.84 3.16 -5.45
N PHE A 47 3.70 2.92 -4.81
CA PHE A 47 3.06 1.59 -4.84
C PHE A 47 2.40 1.29 -6.18
N ARG A 48 2.03 2.31 -6.96
CA ARG A 48 1.63 2.11 -8.36
C ARG A 48 2.79 1.57 -9.19
N ARG A 49 3.99 2.14 -9.03
CA ARG A 49 5.20 1.67 -9.70
C ARG A 49 5.55 0.24 -9.27
N CYS A 50 5.42 -0.06 -7.98
CA CYS A 50 5.67 -1.40 -7.45
C CYS A 50 4.72 -2.46 -8.03
N VAL A 51 3.45 -2.12 -8.26
CA VAL A 51 2.51 -3.02 -8.94
C VAL A 51 2.87 -3.20 -10.41
N ASP A 52 3.14 -2.10 -11.14
CA ASP A 52 3.50 -2.15 -12.56
C ASP A 52 4.74 -3.03 -12.82
N GLU A 53 5.67 -3.11 -11.86
CA GLU A 53 6.88 -3.95 -11.91
C GLU A 53 6.74 -5.33 -11.24
N GLY A 54 5.58 -5.65 -10.67
CA GLY A 54 5.36 -6.92 -9.99
C GLY A 54 6.19 -7.10 -8.71
N LEU A 55 6.54 -6.02 -8.01
CA LEU A 55 7.33 -6.06 -6.77
C LEU A 55 6.49 -6.47 -5.54
N LEU A 56 5.16 -6.42 -5.66
CA LEU A 56 4.22 -6.73 -4.60
C LEU A 56 3.39 -7.97 -4.94
N ASP A 57 3.24 -8.85 -3.96
CA ASP A 57 2.15 -9.83 -3.94
C ASP A 57 0.86 -9.09 -3.59
N CYS A 58 0.09 -8.70 -4.60
CA CYS A 58 -1.04 -7.78 -4.45
C CYS A 58 -2.16 -8.35 -3.55
N GLY A 59 -2.30 -9.67 -3.43
CA GLY A 59 -3.24 -10.30 -2.48
C GLY A 59 -2.77 -10.20 -1.02
N ARG A 60 -1.51 -9.83 -0.79
CA ARG A 60 -0.86 -9.67 0.50
C ARG A 60 -0.46 -8.21 0.77
N VAL A 61 -1.25 -7.26 0.26
CA VAL A 61 -1.12 -5.83 0.57
C VAL A 61 -2.27 -5.38 1.46
N VAL A 62 -1.93 -4.64 2.52
CA VAL A 62 -2.90 -3.95 3.39
C VAL A 62 -2.46 -2.50 3.63
N GLN A 63 -3.41 -1.58 3.52
CA GLN A 63 -3.20 -0.16 3.77
C GLN A 63 -4.11 0.30 4.92
N ILE A 64 -3.54 0.87 5.97
CA ILE A 64 -4.25 1.16 7.22
C ILE A 64 -4.17 2.64 7.55
N GLY A 65 -5.33 3.27 7.74
CA GLY A 65 -5.43 4.66 8.17
C GLY A 65 -5.82 5.65 7.06
N ILE A 66 -6.20 5.15 5.89
CA ILE A 66 -6.51 5.97 4.71
C ILE A 66 -7.65 6.94 5.01
N ARG A 67 -7.48 8.23 4.69
CA ARG A 67 -8.43 9.30 5.01
C ARG A 67 -8.17 10.55 4.17
N GLY A 68 -9.04 11.56 4.33
CA GLY A 68 -8.91 12.86 3.68
C GLY A 68 -9.77 12.98 2.42
N SER A 69 -9.83 14.20 1.88
CA SER A 69 -10.57 14.49 0.66
C SER A 69 -9.84 13.96 -0.57
N SER A 70 -10.61 13.50 -1.56
CA SER A 70 -10.10 13.03 -2.86
C SER A 70 -10.74 13.82 -4.00
N TYR A 71 -10.00 13.95 -5.10
CA TYR A 71 -10.54 14.44 -6.37
C TYR A 71 -11.35 13.39 -7.14
N ASP A 72 -11.06 12.11 -6.91
CA ASP A 72 -11.80 10.98 -7.46
C ASP A 72 -12.95 10.60 -6.50
N PRO A 73 -14.18 10.35 -7.01
CA PRO A 73 -15.30 9.86 -6.18
C PRO A 73 -15.03 8.51 -5.51
N ASP A 74 -14.13 7.69 -6.07
CA ASP A 74 -13.73 6.41 -5.52
C ASP A 74 -12.19 6.27 -5.48
N PRO A 75 -11.52 6.94 -4.52
CA PRO A 75 -10.04 6.97 -4.43
C PRO A 75 -9.39 5.60 -4.24
N TYR A 76 -10.18 4.60 -3.85
CA TYR A 76 -9.70 3.27 -3.49
C TYR A 76 -9.92 2.24 -4.59
N LYS A 77 -10.57 2.63 -5.70
CA LYS A 77 -10.92 1.73 -6.81
C LYS A 77 -9.72 0.94 -7.29
N TYR A 78 -8.63 1.65 -7.64
CA TYR A 78 -7.42 1.01 -8.14
C TYR A 78 -6.85 0.00 -7.14
N CYS A 79 -6.75 0.38 -5.86
CA CYS A 79 -6.24 -0.50 -4.81
C CYS A 79 -7.04 -1.82 -4.74
N ARG A 80 -8.38 -1.72 -4.75
CA ARG A 80 -9.25 -2.90 -4.73
C ARG A 80 -9.16 -3.74 -6.01
N GLU A 81 -9.01 -3.11 -7.17
CA GLU A 81 -8.81 -3.82 -8.45
C GLU A 81 -7.51 -4.63 -8.48
N GLN A 82 -6.45 -4.17 -7.79
CA GLN A 82 -5.23 -4.95 -7.62
C GLN A 82 -5.35 -6.06 -6.56
N GLY A 83 -6.39 -6.02 -5.71
CA GLY A 83 -6.58 -6.96 -4.62
C GLY A 83 -6.08 -6.47 -3.25
N PHE A 84 -5.76 -5.18 -3.11
CA PHE A 84 -5.31 -4.62 -1.85
C PHE A 84 -6.46 -4.55 -0.85
N ARG A 85 -6.14 -4.76 0.42
CA ARG A 85 -7.04 -4.49 1.53
C ARG A 85 -6.86 -3.04 2.00
N VAL A 86 -7.84 -2.18 1.73
CA VAL A 86 -7.86 -0.80 2.25
C VAL A 86 -8.65 -0.74 3.55
N VAL A 87 -8.06 -0.20 4.61
CA VAL A 87 -8.68 0.04 5.91
C VAL A 87 -8.71 1.55 6.16
N PRO A 88 -9.84 2.22 5.86
CA PRO A 88 -10.01 3.64 6.13
C PRO A 88 -9.91 3.95 7.63
N ALA A 89 -9.54 5.18 7.98
CA ALA A 89 -9.39 5.61 9.36
C ALA A 89 -10.69 5.46 10.18
N GLU A 90 -11.85 5.62 9.55
CA GLU A 90 -13.17 5.46 10.16
C GLU A 90 -13.39 4.03 10.69
N LEU A 91 -12.75 3.03 10.06
CA LEU A 91 -12.77 1.65 10.54
C LEU A 91 -11.86 1.43 11.77
N CYS A 92 -11.01 2.40 12.09
CA CYS A 92 -10.12 2.35 13.25
C CYS A 92 -10.68 3.10 14.47
N TRP A 93 -11.70 3.94 14.28
CA TRP A 93 -12.22 4.78 15.36
C TRP A 93 -12.86 3.97 16.50
N MET A 94 -12.60 4.43 17.74
CA MET A 94 -13.24 4.00 18.99
C MET A 94 -13.18 2.48 19.26
N ARG A 95 -12.18 1.78 18.72
CA ARG A 95 -12.02 0.33 18.92
C ARG A 95 -10.55 -0.09 18.99
N SER A 96 -10.29 -1.26 19.57
CA SER A 96 -8.98 -1.89 19.52
C SER A 96 -8.68 -2.42 18.11
N LEU A 97 -7.43 -2.26 17.66
CA LEU A 97 -6.95 -2.83 16.39
C LEU A 97 -6.36 -4.24 16.54
N ALA A 98 -6.35 -4.80 17.76
CA ALA A 98 -5.82 -6.16 17.97
C ALA A 98 -6.53 -7.23 17.10
N PRO A 99 -7.88 -7.21 16.93
CA PRO A 99 -8.56 -8.13 16.01
C PRO A 99 -8.15 -7.92 14.55
N LEU A 100 -8.05 -6.66 14.09
CA LEU A 100 -7.56 -6.34 12.75
C LEU A 100 -6.17 -6.93 12.52
N MET A 101 -5.27 -6.81 13.50
CA MET A 101 -3.92 -7.35 13.35
C MET A 101 -3.86 -8.87 13.31
N ALA A 102 -4.85 -9.58 13.88
CA ALA A 102 -4.95 -11.03 13.71
C ALA A 102 -5.26 -11.39 12.25
N GLU A 103 -6.19 -10.68 11.62
CA GLU A 103 -6.53 -10.86 10.21
C GLU A 103 -5.37 -10.48 9.28
N VAL A 104 -4.66 -9.38 9.56
CA VAL A 104 -3.47 -8.97 8.79
C VAL A 104 -2.40 -10.06 8.83
N ARG A 105 -2.11 -10.63 10.01
CA ARG A 105 -1.16 -11.75 10.12
C ARG A 105 -1.59 -12.97 9.31
N GLN A 106 -2.89 -13.31 9.31
CA GLN A 106 -3.42 -14.39 8.48
C GLN A 106 -3.26 -14.09 6.98
N GLN A 107 -3.55 -12.86 6.55
CA GLN A 107 -3.35 -12.42 5.17
C GLN A 107 -1.89 -12.53 4.73
N MET A 108 -0.94 -12.21 5.61
CA MET A 108 0.50 -12.26 5.28
C MET A 108 1.08 -13.67 5.13
N ARG A 109 0.40 -14.73 5.60
CA ARG A 109 0.75 -16.15 5.40
C ARG A 109 2.19 -16.54 5.83
N GLY A 110 2.84 -15.76 6.70
CA GLY A 110 4.22 -16.02 7.15
C GLY A 110 5.29 -15.95 6.07
N GLN A 111 4.97 -15.40 4.89
CA GLN A 111 5.90 -15.17 3.78
C GLN A 111 6.60 -13.80 3.95
N PRO A 112 7.63 -13.46 3.14
CA PRO A 112 8.28 -12.15 3.22
C PRO A 112 7.29 -10.98 3.11
N VAL A 113 7.43 -10.00 4.00
CA VAL A 113 6.59 -8.80 4.10
C VAL A 113 7.50 -7.59 4.31
N TYR A 114 7.16 -6.49 3.64
CA TYR A 114 7.73 -5.16 3.87
C TYR A 114 6.78 -4.30 4.71
#